data_AF-A0A8T4CFS3-F1
#
_entry.id   AF-A0A8T4CFS3-F1
#
_cell.length_a   1.000
_cell.length_b   1.000
_cell.length_c   1.000
_cell.angle_alpha   90.00
_cell.angle_beta   90.00
_cell.angle_gamma   90.00
#
_symmetry.space_group_name_H-M   'P 1'
#
loop_
_entity.id
_entity.type
_entity.pdbx_description
1 polymer ?
#
loop_
_entity_poly.entity_id
_entity_poly.type
_entity_poly.pdbx_seq_one_letter_code
_entity_poly.pdbx_strand_id
1 'polypeptide(L)'
;MQKITRLFIAALFGSIIFVTRLFVPPPIDKMLIVVDAVLLALSALFIKKIGATYAGAVGGALTGLWRPSLLPFSLIYALLYGFMVDAFLFLFKVNATTEGVSRNRLMAAMAVNTLLIGFLTYYASTVFPQLILWSPAMDMLVAFMGPVTGAVAGYAASYLWNTYLKNITV
;
A
#
# COMPACT_ATOMS: atom_id res chain seq x y z
N MET A 1 8.87 24.06 6.91
CA MET A 1 7.73 23.76 6.03
C MET A 1 7.63 22.29 5.63
N GLN A 2 8.72 21.60 5.27
CA GLN A 2 8.68 20.18 4.88
C GLN A 2 8.01 19.20 5.87
N LYS A 3 8.10 19.42 7.20
CA LYS A 3 7.46 18.53 8.18
C LYS A 3 5.92 18.60 8.13
N ILE A 4 5.36 19.79 7.93
CA ILE A 4 3.90 20.01 7.89
C ILE A 4 3.33 19.38 6.62
N THR A 5 3.96 19.60 5.46
CA THR A 5 3.51 19.01 4.19
C THR A 5 3.53 17.49 4.21
N ARG A 6 4.56 16.89 4.82
CA ARG A 6 4.63 15.43 5.03
C ARG A 6 3.45 14.93 5.85
N LEU A 7 3.10 15.65 6.92
CA LEU A 7 1.99 15.30 7.79
C LEU A 7 0.64 15.44 7.07
N PHE A 8 0.47 16.49 6.25
CA PHE A 8 -0.71 16.66 5.40
C PHE A 8 -0.87 15.53 4.38
N ILE A 9 0.21 15.14 3.69
CA ILE A 9 0.15 14.06 2.69
C ILE A 9 -0.19 12.72 3.35
N ALA A 10 0.47 12.41 4.47
CA ALA A 10 0.18 11.21 5.23
C ALA A 10 -1.27 11.20 5.76
N ALA A 11 -1.76 12.33 6.26
CA ALA A 11 -3.12 12.48 6.75
C ALA A 11 -4.15 12.36 5.61
N LEU A 12 -3.91 13.03 4.47
CA LEU A 12 -4.79 13.01 3.31
C LEU A 12 -4.90 11.60 2.73
N PHE A 13 -3.77 10.99 2.37
CA PHE A 13 -3.77 9.64 1.79
C PHE A 13 -4.22 8.58 2.79
N GLY A 14 -3.83 8.69 4.06
CA GLY A 14 -4.34 7.82 5.12
C GLY A 14 -5.86 7.92 5.31
N SER A 15 -6.43 9.13 5.21
CA SER A 15 -7.87 9.33 5.28
C SER A 15 -8.59 8.72 4.07
N ILE A 16 -8.04 8.85 2.86
CA ILE A 16 -8.63 8.22 1.67
C ILE A 16 -8.60 6.68 1.81
N ILE A 17 -7.49 6.11 2.28
CA ILE A 17 -7.37 4.66 2.58
C ILE A 17 -8.41 4.22 3.63
N PHE A 18 -8.69 5.06 4.63
CA PHE A 18 -9.74 4.77 5.60
C PHE A 18 -11.13 4.74 4.95
N VAL A 19 -11.45 5.74 4.13
CA VAL A 19 -12.75 5.84 3.45
C VAL A 19 -12.99 4.66 2.52
N THR A 20 -11.97 4.23 1.75
CA THR A 20 -12.09 3.07 0.86
C THR A 20 -12.39 1.77 1.61
N ARG A 21 -11.86 1.62 2.83
CA ARG A 21 -12.12 0.46 3.70
C ARG A 21 -13.46 0.51 4.42
N LEU A 22 -14.08 1.69 4.53
CA LEU A 22 -15.36 1.88 5.21
C LEU A 22 -16.52 1.30 4.37
N PHE A 23 -16.47 1.50 3.05
CA PHE A 23 -17.52 1.07 2.12
C PHE A 23 -17.42 -0.39 1.70
N VAL A 24 -16.34 -1.11 2.06
CA VAL A 24 -16.14 -2.48 1.62
C VAL A 24 -16.01 -3.44 2.82
N PRO A 25 -16.93 -4.42 2.95
CA PRO A 25 -16.85 -5.41 4.02
C PRO A 25 -15.70 -6.42 3.75
N PRO A 26 -15.03 -6.95 4.80
CA PRO A 26 -14.12 -8.07 4.65
C PRO A 26 -14.85 -9.29 4.08
N PRO A 27 -14.27 -10.07 3.14
CA PRO A 27 -12.90 -10.05 2.62
C PRO A 27 -12.71 -9.25 1.32
N ILE A 28 -13.75 -8.55 0.84
CA ILE A 28 -13.74 -7.78 -0.42
C ILE A 28 -12.83 -6.55 -0.28
N ASP A 29 -12.61 -6.07 0.94
CA ASP A 29 -11.67 -4.99 1.25
C ASP A 29 -10.23 -5.31 0.79
N LYS A 30 -9.87 -6.60 0.74
CA LYS A 30 -8.59 -7.08 0.20
C LYS A 30 -8.53 -7.07 -1.34
N MET A 31 -9.67 -6.94 -2.05
CA MET A 31 -9.71 -6.83 -3.52
C MET A 31 -9.48 -5.39 -4.00
N LEU A 32 -9.78 -4.38 -3.18
CA LEU A 32 -9.46 -2.96 -3.44
C LEU A 32 -8.01 -2.58 -3.07
N ILE A 33 -7.14 -3.57 -2.86
CA ILE A 33 -5.72 -3.36 -2.55
C ILE A 33 -5.03 -2.46 -3.57
N VAL A 34 -5.53 -2.38 -4.82
CA VAL A 34 -5.02 -1.50 -5.86
C VAL A 34 -5.06 -0.03 -5.42
N VAL A 35 -6.16 0.43 -4.83
CA VAL A 35 -6.30 1.85 -4.44
C VAL A 35 -5.35 2.18 -3.29
N ASP A 36 -5.32 1.31 -2.27
CA ASP A 36 -4.38 1.43 -1.15
C ASP A 36 -2.92 1.42 -1.65
N ALA A 37 -2.59 0.50 -2.55
CA ALA A 37 -1.27 0.38 -3.17
C ALA A 37 -0.85 1.65 -3.91
N VAL A 38 -1.76 2.25 -4.70
CA VAL A 38 -1.49 3.51 -5.41
C VAL A 38 -1.21 4.64 -4.42
N LEU A 39 -2.05 4.79 -3.39
CA LEU A 39 -1.91 5.86 -2.41
C LEU A 39 -0.65 5.71 -1.57
N LEU A 40 -0.29 4.49 -1.17
CA LEU A 40 0.95 4.21 -0.46
C LEU A 40 2.18 4.50 -1.34
N ALA A 41 2.17 4.04 -2.60
CA ALA A 41 3.24 4.33 -3.55
C ALA A 41 3.44 5.83 -3.77
N LEU A 42 2.35 6.58 -3.97
CA LEU A 42 2.40 8.03 -4.10
C LEU A 42 2.92 8.69 -2.82
N SER A 43 2.46 8.26 -1.65
CA SER A 43 2.95 8.76 -0.36
C SER A 43 4.47 8.60 -0.21
N ALA A 44 4.99 7.43 -0.58
CA ALA A 44 6.42 7.16 -0.55
C ALA A 44 7.22 8.01 -1.54
N LEU A 45 6.67 8.29 -2.73
CA LEU A 45 7.30 9.19 -3.71
C LEU A 45 7.36 10.63 -3.21
N PHE A 46 6.30 11.12 -2.55
CA PHE A 46 6.30 12.44 -1.94
C PHE A 46 7.22 12.53 -0.71
N ILE A 47 7.28 11.49 0.10
CA ILE A 47 8.04 11.46 1.36
C ILE A 47 9.12 10.37 1.24
N LYS A 48 10.16 10.68 0.47
CA LYS A 48 11.33 9.85 0.04
C LYS A 48 11.84 8.69 0.93
N LYS A 49 11.51 8.61 2.22
CA LYS A 49 12.03 7.57 3.14
C LYS A 49 10.96 6.70 3.81
N ILE A 50 9.87 7.29 4.31
CA ILE A 50 8.92 6.60 5.22
C ILE A 50 7.48 7.01 4.87
N GLY A 51 7.23 7.38 3.61
CA GLY A 51 5.97 7.99 3.21
C GLY A 51 4.80 7.04 3.23
N ALA A 52 4.99 5.84 2.69
CA ALA A 52 3.96 4.83 2.69
C ALA A 52 3.65 4.38 4.12
N THR A 53 4.66 4.21 4.96
CA THR A 53 4.48 3.82 6.36
C THR A 53 3.65 4.85 7.13
N TYR A 54 3.89 6.16 6.95
CA TYR A 54 3.07 7.18 7.62
C TYR A 54 1.61 7.17 7.15
N ALA A 55 1.36 7.12 5.85
CA ALA A 55 0.00 7.05 5.32
C ALA A 55 -0.72 5.75 5.76
N GLY A 56 0.01 4.62 5.76
CA GLY A 56 -0.47 3.34 6.27
C GLY A 56 -0.77 3.37 7.76
N ALA A 57 0.06 4.01 8.58
CA ALA A 57 -0.18 4.18 10.01
C ALA A 57 -1.47 4.95 10.27
N VAL A 58 -1.67 6.09 9.57
CA VAL A 58 -2.88 6.91 9.71
C VAL A 58 -4.12 6.14 9.25
N GLY A 59 -4.08 5.55 8.04
CA GLY A 59 -5.21 4.77 7.51
C GLY A 59 -5.54 3.55 8.37
N GLY A 60 -4.52 2.84 8.85
CA GLY A 60 -4.65 1.70 9.76
C GLY A 60 -5.22 2.08 11.12
N ALA A 61 -4.76 3.19 11.72
CA ALA A 61 -5.29 3.70 12.98
C ALA A 61 -6.76 4.11 12.86
N LEU A 62 -7.11 4.87 11.82
CA LEU A 62 -8.51 5.28 11.57
C LEU A 62 -9.41 4.05 11.35
N THR A 63 -8.93 3.07 10.58
CA THR A 63 -9.68 1.80 10.35
C THR A 63 -9.83 1.01 11.64
N GLY A 64 -8.79 0.96 12.48
CA GLY A 64 -8.81 0.27 13.77
C GLY A 64 -9.76 0.89 14.77
N LEU A 65 -9.90 2.23 14.77
CA LEU A 65 -10.91 2.93 15.58
C LEU A 65 -12.35 2.59 15.14
N TRP A 66 -12.56 2.38 13.84
CA TRP A 66 -13.88 2.00 13.31
C TRP A 66 -14.22 0.52 13.55
N ARG A 67 -13.23 -0.37 13.55
CA ARG A 67 -13.39 -1.81 13.80
C ARG A 67 -12.52 -2.26 14.98
N PRO A 68 -12.92 -1.98 16.25
CA PRO A 68 -12.09 -2.24 17.43
C PRO A 68 -11.69 -3.71 17.60
N SER A 69 -12.54 -4.64 17.18
CA SER A 69 -12.29 -6.08 17.27
C SER A 69 -11.11 -6.57 16.41
N LEU A 70 -10.72 -5.81 15.38
CA LEU A 70 -9.61 -6.13 14.47
C LEU A 70 -8.47 -5.11 14.56
N LEU A 71 -8.49 -4.23 15.58
CA LEU A 71 -7.57 -3.10 15.70
C LEU A 71 -6.09 -3.50 15.63
N PRO A 72 -5.57 -4.44 16.47
CA PRO A 72 -4.14 -4.76 16.42
C PRO A 72 -3.74 -5.35 15.07
N PHE A 73 -4.56 -6.23 14.49
CA PHE A 73 -4.28 -6.86 13.20
C PHE A 73 -4.29 -5.85 12.04
N SER A 74 -5.29 -4.96 12.02
CA SER A 74 -5.45 -3.96 10.95
C SER A 74 -4.31 -2.94 10.98
N LEU A 75 -3.90 -2.52 12.18
CA LEU A 75 -2.80 -1.58 12.36
C LEU A 75 -1.46 -2.21 11.98
N ILE A 76 -1.16 -3.43 12.46
CA ILE A 76 0.07 -4.14 12.13
C ILE A 76 0.17 -4.38 10.62
N TYR A 77 -0.92 -4.84 9.99
CA TYR A 77 -0.96 -5.04 8.55
C TYR A 77 -0.71 -3.74 7.78
N ALA A 78 -1.37 -2.64 8.16
CA ALA A 78 -1.22 -1.36 7.47
C ALA A 78 0.21 -0.79 7.61
N LEU A 79 0.81 -0.92 8.80
CA LEU A 79 2.20 -0.53 9.05
C LEU A 79 3.17 -1.39 8.26
N LEU A 80 2.99 -2.71 8.29
CA LEU A 80 3.85 -3.64 7.57
C LEU A 80 3.77 -3.41 6.07
N TYR A 81 2.56 -3.20 5.54
CA TYR A 81 2.39 -2.94 4.12
C TYR A 81 3.06 -1.63 3.70
N GLY A 82 2.85 -0.55 4.45
CA GLY A 82 3.52 0.73 4.19
C GLY A 82 5.05 0.62 4.28
N PHE A 83 5.56 -0.08 5.30
CA PHE A 83 6.99 -0.32 5.47
C PHE A 83 7.57 -1.10 4.30
N MET A 84 6.90 -2.18 3.86
CA MET A 84 7.38 -2.95 2.73
C MET A 84 7.34 -2.12 1.43
N VAL A 85 6.32 -1.30 1.19
CA VAL A 85 6.32 -0.35 0.06
C VAL A 85 7.57 0.54 0.10
N ASP A 86 7.83 1.21 1.22
CA ASP A 86 9.00 2.09 1.37
C ASP A 86 10.32 1.31 1.13
N ALA A 87 10.45 0.10 1.70
CA ALA A 87 11.62 -0.75 1.56
C ALA A 87 11.84 -1.22 0.11
N PHE A 88 10.77 -1.62 -0.60
CA PHE A 88 10.85 -2.07 -1.99
C PHE A 88 11.16 -0.93 -2.94
N LEU A 89 10.60 0.27 -2.72
CA LEU A 89 10.97 1.44 -3.50
C LEU A 89 12.44 1.82 -3.32
N PHE A 90 12.94 1.71 -2.09
CA PHE A 90 14.36 1.89 -1.81
C PHE A 90 15.24 0.83 -2.50
N LEU A 91 14.87 -0.45 -2.38
CA LEU A 91 15.61 -1.59 -2.96
C LEU A 91 15.69 -1.51 -4.49
N PHE A 92 14.57 -1.16 -5.14
CA PHE A 92 14.49 -0.99 -6.59
C PHE A 92 15.00 0.38 -7.07
N LYS A 93 15.54 1.21 -6.16
CA LYS A 93 16.08 2.55 -6.43
C LYS A 93 15.08 3.43 -7.18
N VAL A 94 13.80 3.37 -6.78
CA VAL A 94 12.73 4.19 -7.33
C VAL A 94 12.84 5.57 -6.73
N ASN A 95 13.30 6.53 -7.53
CA ASN A 95 13.46 7.92 -7.10
C ASN A 95 12.50 8.80 -7.90
N ALA A 96 11.78 9.67 -7.18
CA ALA A 96 11.09 10.80 -7.77
C ALA A 96 12.10 11.88 -8.18
N THR A 97 12.22 12.13 -9.48
CA THR A 97 12.98 13.26 -10.04
C THR A 97 12.03 14.24 -10.75
N THR A 98 12.54 15.42 -11.09
CA THR A 98 11.83 16.43 -11.91
C THR A 98 11.50 15.91 -13.32
N GLU A 99 12.26 14.94 -13.81
CA GLU A 99 12.01 14.26 -15.09
C GLU A 99 10.94 13.17 -14.97
N GLY A 100 10.56 12.79 -13.74
CA GLY A 100 9.52 11.80 -13.44
C GLY A 100 10.05 10.59 -12.67
N VAL A 101 9.26 9.53 -12.67
CA VAL A 101 9.56 8.23 -12.05
C VAL A 101 9.56 7.17 -13.13
N SER A 102 10.54 6.27 -13.08
CA SER A 102 10.62 5.13 -13.99
C SER A 102 9.46 4.16 -13.75
N ARG A 103 8.51 4.12 -14.69
CA ARG A 103 7.32 3.25 -14.67
C ARG A 103 7.67 1.79 -14.38
N ASN A 104 8.65 1.23 -15.09
CA ASN A 104 9.00 -0.19 -14.97
C ASN A 104 9.52 -0.55 -13.58
N ARG A 105 10.35 0.29 -12.96
CA ARG A 105 10.88 0.01 -11.62
C ARG A 105 9.80 0.15 -10.56
N LEU A 106 8.91 1.14 -10.68
CA LEU A 106 7.79 1.30 -9.76
C LEU A 106 6.80 0.13 -9.86
N MET A 107 6.46 -0.29 -11.08
CA MET A 107 5.62 -1.48 -11.30
C MET A 107 6.25 -2.73 -10.69
N ALA A 108 7.54 -2.98 -10.93
CA ALA A 108 8.22 -4.15 -10.39
C ALA A 108 8.30 -4.13 -8.86
N ALA A 109 8.66 -2.98 -8.26
CA ALA A 109 8.70 -2.81 -6.81
C ALA A 109 7.34 -3.09 -6.17
N MET A 110 6.28 -2.53 -6.75
CA MET A 110 4.92 -2.72 -6.24
C MET A 110 4.40 -4.14 -6.46
N ALA A 111 4.70 -4.78 -7.59
CA ALA A 111 4.31 -6.17 -7.86
C ALA A 111 4.98 -7.16 -6.89
N VAL A 112 6.28 -7.01 -6.65
CA VAL A 112 7.00 -7.88 -5.69
C VAL A 112 6.52 -7.64 -4.27
N ASN A 113 6.32 -6.37 -3.89
CA ASN A 113 5.81 -6.02 -2.59
C ASN A 113 4.41 -6.60 -2.33
N THR A 114 3.47 -6.42 -3.27
CA THR A 114 2.09 -6.93 -3.16
C THR A 114 2.01 -8.45 -3.15
N LEU A 115 2.88 -9.13 -3.89
CA LEU A 115 3.04 -10.58 -3.79
C LEU A 115 3.45 -10.98 -2.37
N LEU A 116 4.52 -10.38 -1.83
CA LEU A 116 5.05 -10.79 -0.54
C LEU A 116 4.11 -10.45 0.61
N ILE A 117 3.55 -9.25 0.64
CA ILE A 117 2.56 -8.89 1.67
C ILE A 117 1.29 -9.74 1.53
N GLY A 118 0.90 -10.09 0.29
CA GLY A 118 -0.22 -10.99 0.02
C GLY A 118 0.00 -12.37 0.61
N PHE A 119 1.15 -12.99 0.32
CA PHE A 119 1.54 -14.28 0.91
C PHE A 119 1.65 -14.20 2.42
N LEU A 120 2.31 -13.18 2.95
CA LEU A 120 2.54 -13.05 4.39
C LEU A 120 1.23 -12.85 5.15
N THR A 121 0.30 -12.08 4.60
CA THR A 121 -1.00 -11.82 5.22
C THR A 121 -1.94 -13.01 5.09
N TYR A 122 -1.90 -13.70 3.94
CA TYR A 122 -2.63 -14.94 3.74
C TYR A 122 -2.15 -16.02 4.71
N TYR A 123 -0.83 -16.24 4.80
CA TYR A 123 -0.23 -17.21 5.72
C TYR A 123 -0.46 -16.85 7.19
N ALA A 124 -0.38 -15.56 7.54
CA ALA A 124 -0.74 -15.11 8.88
C ALA A 124 -2.21 -15.43 9.20
N SER A 125 -3.13 -15.20 8.25
CA SER A 125 -4.56 -15.45 8.43
C SER A 125 -4.92 -16.94 8.51
N THR A 126 -4.17 -17.81 7.82
CA THR A 126 -4.36 -19.27 7.85
C THR A 126 -3.77 -19.90 9.11
N VAL A 127 -2.62 -19.44 9.59
CA VAL A 127 -1.95 -20.02 10.78
C VAL A 127 -2.53 -19.47 12.09
N PHE A 128 -2.93 -18.19 12.15
CA PHE A 128 -3.52 -17.53 13.32
C PHE A 128 -4.55 -16.47 12.87
N PRO A 129 -5.87 -16.73 12.82
CA PRO A 129 -6.69 -17.55 13.73
C PRO A 129 -7.40 -18.73 13.04
N GLN A 130 -6.84 -19.29 11.97
CA GLN A 130 -7.51 -20.29 11.10
C GLN A 130 -8.82 -19.77 10.48
N LEU A 131 -8.87 -18.47 10.17
CA LEU A 131 -10.04 -17.85 9.53
C LEU A 131 -10.30 -18.38 8.12
N ILE A 132 -9.26 -18.91 7.46
CA ILE A 132 -9.31 -19.38 6.08
C ILE A 132 -8.76 -20.82 6.04
N LEU A 133 -9.54 -21.73 5.48
CA LEU A 133 -9.10 -23.10 5.19
C LEU A 133 -8.02 -23.08 4.10
N TRP A 134 -6.92 -23.78 4.34
CA TRP A 134 -5.86 -23.90 3.34
C TRP A 134 -6.41 -24.55 2.07
N SER A 135 -6.20 -23.88 0.93
CA SER A 135 -6.55 -24.43 -0.37
C SER A 135 -5.53 -24.01 -1.43
N PRO A 136 -5.02 -24.93 -2.27
CA PRO A 136 -4.10 -24.61 -3.36
C PRO A 136 -4.64 -23.56 -4.35
N ALA A 137 -5.97 -23.48 -4.48
CA ALA A 137 -6.64 -22.48 -5.31
C ALA A 137 -6.44 -21.05 -4.77
N MET A 138 -6.50 -20.86 -3.45
CA MET A 138 -6.25 -19.54 -2.84
C MET A 138 -4.78 -19.15 -2.91
N ASP A 139 -3.87 -20.12 -2.77
CA ASP A 139 -2.43 -19.89 -2.94
C ASP A 139 -2.11 -19.37 -4.34
N MET A 140 -2.69 -20.02 -5.37
CA MET A 140 -2.59 -19.54 -6.76
C MET A 140 -3.23 -18.17 -6.95
N LEU A 141 -4.42 -17.94 -6.39
CA LEU A 141 -5.09 -16.65 -6.50
C LEU A 141 -4.24 -15.52 -5.91
N VAL A 142 -3.67 -15.71 -4.72
CA VAL A 142 -2.77 -14.72 -4.09
C VAL A 142 -1.50 -14.53 -4.91
N ALA A 143 -0.90 -15.62 -5.41
CA ALA A 143 0.30 -15.58 -6.23
C ALA A 143 0.12 -14.81 -7.54
N PHE A 144 -1.08 -14.86 -8.15
CA PHE A 144 -1.38 -14.15 -9.40
C PHE A 144 -1.95 -12.75 -9.16
N MET A 145 -2.97 -12.63 -8.31
CA MET A 145 -3.65 -11.35 -8.07
C MET A 145 -2.77 -10.34 -7.35
N GLY A 146 -1.88 -10.78 -6.45
CA GLY A 146 -0.92 -9.92 -5.77
C GLY A 146 -0.08 -9.11 -6.77
N PRO A 147 0.81 -9.76 -7.55
CA PRO A 147 1.62 -9.07 -8.57
C PRO A 147 0.82 -8.25 -9.55
N VAL A 148 -0.32 -8.75 -10.04
CA VAL A 148 -1.14 -8.04 -11.03
C VAL A 148 -1.65 -6.73 -10.45
N THR A 149 -2.23 -6.77 -9.25
CA THR A 149 -2.73 -5.57 -8.57
C THR A 149 -1.61 -4.61 -8.22
N GLY A 150 -0.44 -5.10 -7.77
CA GLY A 150 0.73 -4.26 -7.54
C GLY A 150 1.31 -3.64 -8.80
N ALA A 151 1.35 -4.37 -9.91
CA ALA A 151 1.81 -3.84 -11.19
C ALA A 151 0.86 -2.75 -11.71
N VAL A 152 -0.45 -2.97 -11.62
CA VAL A 152 -1.47 -1.97 -11.97
C VAL A 152 -1.34 -0.74 -11.09
N ALA A 153 -1.16 -0.93 -9.77
CA ALA A 153 -0.98 0.17 -8.84
C ALA A 153 0.31 0.96 -9.11
N GLY A 154 1.43 0.27 -9.33
CA GLY A 154 2.70 0.89 -9.68
C GLY A 154 2.62 1.64 -11.01
N TYR A 155 1.86 1.12 -11.98
CA TYR A 155 1.59 1.82 -13.23
C TYR A 155 0.79 3.10 -12.97
N ALA A 156 -0.36 2.99 -12.32
CA ALA A 156 -1.23 4.13 -12.03
C ALA A 156 -0.49 5.20 -11.22
N ALA A 157 0.29 4.82 -10.21
CA ALA A 157 1.11 5.73 -9.44
C ALA A 157 2.18 6.43 -10.31
N SER A 158 2.86 5.70 -11.21
CA SER A 158 3.85 6.31 -12.13
C SER A 158 3.19 7.27 -13.11
N TYR A 159 2.00 6.92 -13.61
CA TYR A 159 1.24 7.73 -14.54
C TYR A 159 0.78 9.04 -13.87
N LEU A 160 0.18 8.94 -12.69
CA LEU A 160 -0.24 10.10 -11.90
C LEU A 160 0.96 10.98 -11.56
N TRP A 161 2.09 10.38 -11.16
CA TRP A 161 3.31 11.11 -10.87
C TRP A 161 3.82 11.90 -12.09
N ASN A 162 4.04 11.20 -13.20
CA ASN A 162 4.66 11.78 -14.39
C ASN A 162 3.77 12.81 -15.10
N THR A 163 2.46 12.68 -14.95
CA THR A 163 1.49 13.56 -15.62
C THR A 163 1.16 14.78 -14.77
N TYR A 164 0.86 14.59 -13.48
CA TYR A 164 0.25 15.64 -12.66
C TYR A 164 1.14 16.10 -11.49
N LEU A 165 1.97 15.22 -10.93
CA LEU A 165 2.60 15.48 -9.62
C LEU A 165 4.09 15.80 -9.69
N LYS A 166 4.78 15.51 -10.80
CA LYS A 166 6.22 15.76 -10.96
C LYS A 166 6.63 17.22 -10.77
N ASN A 167 5.71 18.16 -10.98
CA ASN A 167 5.94 19.61 -10.84
C ASN A 167 5.61 20.11 -9.42
N ILE A 168 5.00 19.28 -8.58
CA ILE A 168 4.56 19.63 -7.21
C ILE A 168 5.65 19.22 -6.20
N THR A 169 6.90 19.05 -6.65
CA THR A 169 8.00 18.59 -5.77
C THR A 169 8.18 19.53 -4.56
N VAL A 170 7.98 18.95 -3.37
CA VAL A 170 8.08 19.56 -2.02
C VAL A 170 9.49 19.38 -1.43
#